data_AF-A0A7C6FM52-F1
#
_entry.id   AF-A0A7C6FM52-F1
#
_cell.length_a   1.000
_cell.length_b   1.000
_cell.length_c   1.000
_cell.angle_alpha   90.00
_cell.angle_beta   90.00
_cell.angle_gamma   90.00
#
_symmetry.space_group_name_H-M   'P 1'
#
loop_
_entity.id
_entity.type
_entity.pdbx_description
1 polymer ?
#
loop_
_entity_poly.entity_id
_entity_poly.type
_entity_poly.pdbx_seq_one_letter_code
_entity_poly.pdbx_strand_id
1 'polypeptide(L)'
;MFKAIGYRVYEYFEKKERETAVSNTINFLSLLQGTLIVPVLMAINLFIKIDPQIFGVDSRIKYYIGIPLAVLLIFVNTILFKKNLKGEALNNLKIRYQKERYLLPIWVIFSAPVVFVFVFPIVYGVINGTISFPFLEN
;
A
#
# COMPACT_ATOMS: atom_id res chain seq x y z
N MET A 1 -2.94 14.01 2.28
CA MET A 1 -1.90 13.19 1.62
C MET A 1 -2.48 12.07 0.75
N PHE A 2 -3.31 11.17 1.29
CA PHE A 2 -3.84 10.02 0.52
C PHE A 2 -4.69 10.39 -0.71
N LYS A 3 -5.49 11.47 -0.64
CA LYS A 3 -6.24 11.99 -1.81
C LYS A 3 -5.33 12.49 -2.94
N ALA A 4 -4.16 13.05 -2.61
CA ALA A 4 -3.18 13.50 -3.60
C ALA A 4 -2.50 12.32 -4.29
N ILE A 5 -2.14 11.27 -3.52
CA ILE A 5 -1.62 10.00 -4.06
C ILE A 5 -2.68 9.36 -4.97
N GLY A 6 -3.93 9.25 -4.49
CA GLY A 6 -5.03 8.68 -5.27
C GLY A 6 -5.28 9.44 -6.58
N TYR A 7 -5.28 10.78 -6.55
CA TYR A 7 -5.39 11.59 -7.77
C TYR A 7 -4.22 11.37 -8.72
N ARG A 8 -2.98 11.28 -8.21
CA ARG A 8 -1.78 11.09 -9.04
C ARG A 8 -1.75 9.72 -9.72
N VAL A 9 -2.19 8.67 -9.02
CA VAL A 9 -2.36 7.33 -9.58
C VAL A 9 -3.48 7.32 -10.63
N TYR A 10 -4.60 8.01 -10.34
CA TYR A 10 -5.68 8.18 -11.30
C TYR A 10 -5.23 8.86 -12.58
N GLU A 11 -4.53 10.00 -12.47
CA GLU A 11 -4.03 10.75 -13.62
C GLU A 11 -3.10 9.89 -14.50
N TYR A 12 -2.28 9.02 -13.89
CA TYR A 12 -1.45 8.08 -14.63
C TYR A 12 -2.28 7.07 -15.43
N PHE A 13 -3.27 6.44 -14.81
CA PHE A 13 -4.12 5.47 -15.51
C PHE A 13 -5.05 6.14 -16.52
N GLU A 14 -5.56 7.33 -16.24
CA GLU A 14 -6.38 8.11 -17.17
C GLU A 14 -5.63 8.43 -18.47
N LYS A 15 -4.34 8.77 -18.37
CA LYS A 15 -3.47 9.01 -19.54
C LYS A 15 -3.23 7.77 -20.40
N LYS A 16 -3.41 6.57 -19.85
CA LYS A 16 -3.25 5.29 -20.58
C LYS A 16 -4.56 4.77 -21.12
N GLU A 17 -5.58 4.67 -20.27
CA GLU A 17 -6.87 4.11 -20.61
C GLU A 17 -7.96 4.69 -19.69
N ARG A 18 -8.81 5.56 -20.25
CA ARG A 18 -9.77 6.35 -19.47
C ARG A 18 -10.89 5.50 -18.86
N GLU A 19 -11.34 4.48 -19.56
CA GLU A 19 -12.49 3.65 -19.16
C GLU A 19 -12.21 2.85 -17.88
N THR A 20 -10.99 2.33 -17.77
CA THR A 20 -10.55 1.48 -16.64
C THR A 20 -9.84 2.28 -15.55
N ALA A 21 -9.55 3.57 -15.76
CA ALA A 21 -8.71 4.39 -14.89
C ALA A 21 -9.14 4.41 -13.42
N VAL A 22 -10.44 4.58 -13.16
CA VAL A 22 -10.98 4.60 -11.78
C VAL A 22 -10.80 3.22 -11.12
N SER A 23 -11.08 2.14 -11.85
CA SER A 23 -10.95 0.77 -11.34
C SER A 23 -9.49 0.45 -11.02
N ASN A 24 -8.58 0.72 -11.96
CA ASN A 24 -7.14 0.51 -11.79
C ASN A 24 -6.57 1.31 -10.62
N THR A 25 -7.05 2.54 -10.42
CA THR A 25 -6.66 3.36 -9.27
C THR A 25 -7.09 2.73 -7.95
N ILE A 26 -8.36 2.31 -7.84
CA ILE A 26 -8.88 1.69 -6.62
C ILE A 26 -8.14 0.39 -6.31
N ASN A 27 -7.90 -0.44 -7.32
CA ASN A 27 -7.16 -1.68 -7.17
C ASN A 27 -5.73 -1.43 -6.71
N PHE A 28 -5.04 -0.47 -7.33
CA PHE A 28 -3.68 -0.10 -6.93
C PHE A 28 -3.63 0.45 -5.50
N LEU A 29 -4.54 1.35 -5.12
CA LEU A 29 -4.57 1.90 -3.74
C LEU A 29 -4.86 0.81 -2.71
N SER A 30 -5.70 -0.17 -3.05
CA SER A 30 -5.99 -1.32 -2.18
C SER A 30 -4.77 -2.20 -2.01
N LEU A 31 -4.03 -2.44 -3.10
CA LEU A 31 -2.76 -3.17 -3.06
C LEU A 31 -1.74 -2.41 -2.20
N LEU A 32 -1.56 -1.11 -2.41
CA LEU A 32 -0.64 -0.27 -1.64
C LEU A 32 -0.96 -0.32 -0.13
N GLN A 33 -2.24 -0.19 0.23
CA GLN A 33 -2.67 -0.31 1.63
C GLN A 33 -2.46 -1.71 2.19
N GLY A 34 -2.77 -2.75 1.41
CA GLY A 34 -2.51 -4.12 1.80
C GLY A 34 -1.03 -4.37 2.10
N THR A 35 -0.13 -3.84 1.27
CA THR A 35 1.32 -3.95 1.49
C THR A 35 1.81 -3.15 2.70
N LEU A 36 1.08 -2.11 3.14
CA LEU A 36 1.43 -1.34 4.34
C LEU A 36 1.10 -2.08 5.65
N ILE A 37 0.26 -3.12 5.61
CA ILE A 37 -0.11 -3.89 6.81
C ILE A 37 1.12 -4.53 7.45
N VAL A 38 2.00 -5.10 6.63
CA VAL A 38 3.22 -5.78 7.12
C VAL A 38 4.15 -4.81 7.85
N PRO A 39 4.58 -3.67 7.26
CA PRO A 39 5.33 -2.63 7.97
C PRO A 39 4.65 -2.13 9.25
N VAL A 40 3.32 -1.95 9.25
CA VAL A 40 2.58 -1.46 10.42
C VAL A 40 2.63 -2.49 11.55
N LEU A 41 2.37 -3.77 11.26
CA LEU A 41 2.47 -4.84 12.25
C LEU A 41 3.89 -5.00 12.78
N MET A 42 4.90 -4.89 11.92
CA MET A 42 6.31 -4.90 12.32
C MET A 42 6.63 -3.74 13.26
N ALA A 43 6.20 -2.52 12.93
CA ALA A 43 6.39 -1.34 13.77
C ALA A 43 5.72 -1.52 15.14
N ILE A 44 4.48 -2.00 15.18
CA ILE A 44 3.78 -2.31 16.44
C ILE A 44 4.56 -3.35 17.25
N ASN A 45 5.08 -4.40 16.58
CA ASN A 45 5.80 -5.47 17.25
C ASN A 45 7.11 -5.00 17.91
N LEU A 46 7.77 -3.97 17.35
CA LEU A 46 8.96 -3.37 17.98
C LEU A 46 8.66 -2.79 19.38
N PHE A 47 7.44 -2.31 19.63
CA PHE A 47 7.06 -1.71 20.91
C PHE A 47 6.33 -2.68 21.84
N ILE A 48 5.48 -3.56 21.29
CA ILE A 48 4.57 -4.39 22.08
C ILE A 48 5.10 -5.83 22.27
N LYS A 49 6.12 -6.25 21.50
CA LYS A 49 6.66 -7.64 21.51
C LYS A 49 5.53 -8.68 21.45
N ILE A 50 4.70 -8.58 20.43
CA ILE A 50 3.64 -9.54 20.11
C ILE A 50 4.30 -10.89 19.80
N ASP A 51 3.97 -11.91 20.58
CA ASP A 51 4.45 -13.27 20.35
C ASP A 51 3.85 -13.83 19.04
N PRO A 52 4.66 -14.13 18.01
CA PRO A 52 4.18 -14.66 16.74
C PRO A 52 3.51 -16.03 16.88
N GLN A 53 3.78 -16.77 17.97
CA GLN A 53 3.22 -18.11 18.19
C GLN A 53 1.71 -18.08 18.44
N ILE A 54 1.14 -16.92 18.77
CA ILE A 54 -0.31 -16.74 18.96
C ILE A 54 -1.09 -17.00 17.65
N PHE A 55 -0.46 -16.82 16.48
CA PHE A 55 -1.13 -16.98 15.18
C PHE A 55 -1.08 -18.41 14.61
N GLY A 56 -0.57 -19.37 15.37
CA GLY A 56 -0.69 -20.80 15.08
C GLY A 56 0.26 -21.35 14.01
N VAL A 57 0.51 -22.65 14.11
CA VAL A 57 1.47 -23.44 13.29
C VAL A 57 0.93 -23.76 11.88
N ASP A 58 -0.37 -23.54 11.64
CA ASP A 58 -1.03 -23.92 10.39
C ASP A 58 -0.83 -22.87 9.28
N SER A 59 -0.02 -23.23 8.28
CA SER A 59 0.36 -22.34 7.18
C SER A 59 -0.83 -21.84 6.33
N ARG A 60 -1.97 -22.54 6.37
CA ARG A 60 -3.17 -22.19 5.58
C ARG A 60 -3.96 -21.03 6.18
N ILE A 61 -3.83 -20.75 7.48
CA ILE A 61 -4.59 -19.70 8.17
C ILE A 61 -4.33 -18.30 7.59
N LYS A 62 -3.13 -18.11 7.02
CA LYS A 62 -2.71 -16.88 6.33
C LYS A 62 -3.62 -16.53 5.14
N TYR A 63 -4.07 -17.53 4.39
CA TYR A 63 -4.97 -17.31 3.25
C TYR A 63 -6.40 -17.00 3.69
N TYR A 64 -6.87 -17.64 4.77
CA TYR A 64 -8.19 -17.39 5.34
C TYR A 64 -8.34 -15.99 5.94
N ILE A 65 -7.24 -15.36 6.35
CA ILE A 65 -7.25 -13.98 6.85
C ILE A 65 -6.95 -12.98 5.73
N GLY A 66 -5.97 -13.29 4.87
CA GLY A 66 -5.51 -12.38 3.81
C GLY A 66 -6.55 -12.10 2.73
N ILE A 67 -7.29 -13.13 2.28
CA ILE A 67 -8.29 -12.97 1.21
C ILE A 67 -9.46 -12.08 1.68
N PRO A 68 -10.12 -12.34 2.83
CA PRO A 68 -11.17 -11.45 3.32
C PRO A 68 -10.70 -10.01 3.57
N LEU A 69 -9.46 -9.84 4.06
CA LEU A 69 -8.89 -8.53 4.31
C LEU A 69 -8.68 -7.74 3.01
N ALA A 70 -8.18 -8.40 1.95
CA ALA A 70 -8.04 -7.79 0.64
C ALA A 70 -9.40 -7.36 0.06
N VAL A 71 -10.42 -8.22 0.17
CA VAL A 71 -11.79 -7.91 -0.28
C VAL A 71 -12.35 -6.72 0.50
N LEU A 72 -12.15 -6.67 1.81
CA LEU A 72 -12.60 -5.58 2.66
C LEU A 72 -11.92 -4.26 2.31
N LEU A 73 -10.60 -4.28 2.07
CA LEU A 73 -9.84 -3.10 1.63
C LEU A 73 -10.34 -2.58 0.27
N ILE A 74 -10.56 -3.48 -0.69
CA ILE A 74 -11.10 -3.10 -2.00
C ILE A 74 -12.48 -2.47 -1.86
N PHE A 75 -13.35 -3.06 -1.04
CA PHE A 75 -14.69 -2.54 -0.80
C PHE A 75 -14.67 -1.16 -0.15
N VAL A 76 -13.87 -0.98 0.91
CA VAL A 76 -13.70 0.31 1.60
C VAL A 76 -13.13 1.37 0.66
N ASN A 77 -12.08 1.05 -0.10
CA ASN A 77 -11.51 1.99 -1.07
C ASN A 77 -12.50 2.31 -2.19
N THR A 78 -13.32 1.35 -2.61
CA THR A 78 -14.37 1.59 -3.59
C THR A 78 -15.36 2.63 -3.05
N ILE A 79 -15.83 2.49 -1.81
CA ILE A 79 -16.75 3.46 -1.21
C ILE A 79 -16.11 4.84 -1.07
N LEU A 80 -14.86 4.90 -0.59
CA LEU A 80 -14.18 6.15 -0.27
C LEU A 80 -13.64 6.89 -1.50
N PHE A 81 -13.04 6.20 -2.47
CA PHE A 81 -12.36 6.83 -3.60
C PHE A 81 -13.21 6.92 -4.86
N LYS A 82 -14.13 5.98 -5.12
CA LYS A 82 -14.96 6.02 -6.33
C LYS A 82 -15.80 7.30 -6.44
N LYS A 83 -16.28 7.81 -5.30
CA LYS A 83 -17.01 9.08 -5.22
C LYS A 83 -16.13 10.30 -5.49
N ASN A 84 -14.86 10.25 -5.07
CA ASN A 84 -13.90 11.35 -5.24
C ASN A 84 -13.31 11.40 -6.67
N LEU A 85 -13.29 10.27 -7.38
CA LEU A 85 -12.72 10.14 -8.73
C LEU A 85 -13.78 10.25 -9.85
N LYS A 86 -14.93 10.89 -9.57
CA LYS A 86 -16.00 11.13 -10.55
C LYS A 86 -16.63 12.52 -10.36
N GLY A 87 -17.20 13.05 -11.45
CA GLY A 87 -18.02 14.27 -11.44
C GLY A 87 -17.30 15.49 -10.86
N GLU A 88 -18.03 16.29 -10.10
CA GLU A 88 -17.55 17.55 -9.52
C GLU A 88 -16.41 17.36 -8.50
N ALA A 89 -16.42 16.24 -7.77
CA ALA A 89 -15.33 15.91 -6.83
C ALA A 89 -13.99 15.67 -7.55
N LEU A 90 -14.01 15.07 -8.74
CA LEU A 90 -12.81 14.90 -9.56
C LEU A 90 -12.28 16.25 -10.06
N ASN A 91 -13.17 17.15 -10.48
CA ASN A 91 -12.78 18.51 -10.87
C ASN A 91 -12.12 19.25 -9.70
N ASN A 92 -12.66 19.11 -8.49
CA ASN A 92 -12.05 19.68 -7.29
C ASN A 92 -10.67 19.09 -6.99
N LEU A 93 -10.46 17.78 -7.19
CA LEU A 93 -9.14 17.17 -7.07
C LEU A 93 -8.18 17.68 -8.14
N LYS A 94 -8.65 17.84 -9.38
CA LYS A 94 -7.89 18.36 -10.51
C LYS A 94 -7.41 19.77 -10.22
N ILE A 95 -8.30 20.68 -9.83
CA ILE A 95 -7.96 22.06 -9.46
C ILE A 95 -6.94 22.09 -8.31
N ARG A 96 -7.10 21.21 -7.31
CA ARG A 96 -6.26 21.23 -6.10
C ARG A 96 -4.89 20.59 -6.28
N TYR A 97 -4.79 19.55 -7.10
CA TYR A 97 -3.61 18.67 -7.13
C TYR A 97 -2.96 18.55 -8.50
N GLN A 98 -3.60 18.98 -9.59
CA GLN A 98 -2.94 19.01 -10.88
C GLN A 98 -1.79 20.02 -10.83
N LYS A 99 -0.59 19.56 -11.18
CA LYS A 99 0.61 20.39 -11.23
C LYS A 99 1.39 20.07 -12.50
N GLU A 100 2.12 21.05 -13.01
CA GLU A 100 3.06 20.83 -14.11
C GLU A 100 4.24 19.97 -13.67
N ARG A 101 4.71 20.16 -12.43
CA ARG A 101 5.73 19.33 -11.78
C ARG A 101 5.24 18.84 -10.42
N TYR A 102 5.26 17.52 -10.24
CA TYR A 102 4.85 16.86 -9.01
C TYR A 102 6.07 16.62 -8.10
N LEU A 103 5.92 16.88 -6.81
CA LEU A 103 6.97 16.61 -5.80
C LEU A 103 7.31 15.12 -5.71
N LEU A 104 6.32 14.24 -5.87
CA LEU A 104 6.49 12.80 -5.77
C LEU A 104 6.26 12.15 -7.15
N PRO A 105 7.30 11.58 -7.78
CA PRO A 105 7.17 10.89 -9.06
C PRO A 105 6.27 9.66 -8.96
N ILE A 106 5.53 9.35 -10.03
CA ILE A 106 4.62 8.19 -10.05
C ILE A 106 5.36 6.86 -9.84
N TRP A 107 6.58 6.75 -10.36
CA TRP A 107 7.44 5.57 -10.19
C TRP A 107 7.75 5.28 -8.72
N VAL A 108 7.94 6.33 -7.90
CA VAL A 108 8.16 6.19 -6.45
C VAL A 108 6.90 5.64 -5.76
N ILE A 109 5.71 6.09 -6.18
CA ILE A 109 4.44 5.56 -5.65
C ILE A 109 4.30 4.08 -6.03
N PHE A 110 4.63 3.73 -7.27
CA PHE A 110 4.48 2.38 -7.79
C PHE A 110 5.52 1.39 -7.26
N SER A 111 6.71 1.87 -6.87
CA SER A 111 7.72 1.04 -6.22
C SER A 111 7.41 0.80 -4.73
N ALA A 112 6.59 1.63 -4.09
CA ALA A 112 6.33 1.53 -2.66
C ALA A 112 5.82 0.14 -2.20
N PRO A 113 4.87 -0.52 -2.89
CA PRO A 113 4.46 -1.88 -2.52
C PRO A 113 5.60 -2.89 -2.53
N VAL A 114 6.48 -2.82 -3.53
CA VAL A 114 7.65 -3.70 -3.63
C VAL A 114 8.60 -3.46 -2.45
N VAL A 115 8.86 -2.19 -2.13
CA VAL A 115 9.72 -1.84 -0.99
C VAL A 115 9.11 -2.35 0.33
N PHE A 116 7.81 -2.19 0.54
CA PHE A 116 7.14 -2.66 1.77
C PHE A 116 7.11 -4.17 1.91
N VAL A 117 7.00 -4.92 0.81
CA VAL A 117 6.94 -6.38 0.84
C VAL A 117 8.32 -7.03 0.90
N PHE A 118 9.34 -6.44 0.28
CA PHE A 118 10.66 -7.07 0.17
C PHE A 118 11.72 -6.44 1.05
N VAL A 119 11.74 -5.11 1.18
CA VAL A 119 12.83 -4.41 1.90
C VAL A 119 12.53 -4.35 3.40
N PHE A 120 11.30 -3.97 3.78
CA PHE A 120 10.94 -3.81 5.18
C PHE A 120 11.10 -5.09 6.02
N PRO A 121 10.69 -6.28 5.55
CA PRO A 121 10.92 -7.51 6.31
C PRO A 121 12.40 -7.84 6.54
N ILE A 122 13.26 -7.53 5.56
CA ILE A 122 14.70 -7.73 5.69
C ILE A 122 15.26 -6.78 6.76
N VAL A 123 14.93 -5.49 6.68
CA VAL A 123 15.37 -4.49 7.67
C VAL A 123 14.89 -4.87 9.07
N TYR A 124 13.64 -5.30 9.20
CA TYR A 124 13.08 -5.76 10.47
C TYR A 124 13.82 -6.99 11.02
N GLY A 125 14.11 -7.98 10.16
CA GLY A 125 14.88 -9.16 10.55
C GLY A 125 16.30 -8.85 11.00
N VAL A 126 16.96 -7.86 10.39
CA VAL A 126 18.28 -7.35 10.82
C VAL A 126 18.19 -6.68 12.18
N ILE A 127 17.24 -5.76 12.38
CA ILE A 127 17.06 -5.04 13.67
C ILE A 127 16.80 -6.01 14.82
N ASN A 128 16.02 -7.07 14.57
CA ASN A 128 15.70 -8.10 15.57
C ASN A 128 16.77 -9.20 15.69
N GLY A 129 17.87 -9.13 14.95
CA GLY A 129 18.93 -10.15 14.99
C GLY A 129 18.51 -11.53 14.47
N THR A 130 17.38 -11.62 13.74
CA THR A 130 16.89 -12.87 13.12
C THR A 130 17.53 -13.11 11.75
N ILE A 131 17.98 -12.05 11.09
CA ILE A 131 18.75 -12.10 9.84
C ILE A 131 20.11 -11.47 10.14
N SER A 132 21.15 -12.32 10.22
CA SER A 132 22.54 -11.88 10.25
C SER A 132 23.10 -11.87 8.83
N PHE A 133 23.83 -10.81 8.50
CA PHE A 133 24.57 -10.72 7.25
C PHE A 133 26.05 -10.99 7.57
N PRO A 134 26.58 -12.19 7.26
CA PRO A 134 27.93 -12.58 7.65
C PRO A 134 29.05 -11.70 7.05
N PHE A 135 28.73 -10.82 6.11
CA PHE A 135 29.63 -9.85 5.48
C PHE A 135 29.59 -8.45 6.11
N LEU A 136 28.71 -8.22 7.10
CA LEU A 136 28.62 -6.97 7.88
C LEU A 136 29.04 -7.16 9.35
N GLU A 137 29.30 -8.40 9.77
CA GLU A 137 29.85 -8.75 11.08
C GLU A 137 31.37 -8.63 11.01
N ASN A 138 31.89 -7.45 11.38
CA ASN A 138 33.32 -7.21 11.66
C ASN A 138 33.61 -7.48 13.14
#